data_AF-A0A5J4TT85-F1
#
_entry.id   AF-A0A5J4TT85-F1
#
_cell.length_a   1.000
_cell.length_b   1.000
_cell.length_c   1.000
_cell.angle_alpha   90.00
_cell.angle_beta   90.00
_cell.angle_gamma   90.00
#
_symmetry.space_group_name_H-M   'P 1'
#
loop_
_entity.id
_entity.type
_entity.pdbx_description
1 polymer ?
#
loop_
_entity_poly.entity_id
_entity_poly.type
_entity_poly.pdbx_seq_one_letter_code
_entity_poly.pdbx_strand_id
1 'polypeptide(L)'
;KMSFRKLYYKNVDLKGQTVVVRVDFNVPLTPDLKIDDNARIRKVLPTIEHLLSVDGTKIVLMSHLGRPDGVVKLEFSLKPVADELQKLLGDKAKVKFALDCKKADDDVKALGVHEVLLLENLLFYPDEEMNAPEFAAKLASYGTYYINDALGTAHRAHASTEGITKFFAGKSACGDLMYLELQYLDYIYTNPKRPFVGILGGAMLSDNLNVVTNLVKKVDKLIIGGGMSFTFLWSKGIGVGEAMVQVNQQKFCDAALKEFRDKIILPIDFFAVEKMDQKA
;
A
#
# COMPACT_ATOMS: atom_id res chain seq x y z
N LYS A 1 -6.99 -2.94 23.74
CA LYS A 1 -5.58 -2.46 23.78
C LYS A 1 -4.92 -3.06 22.54
N MET A 2 -4.40 -2.25 21.61
CA MET A 2 -3.85 -2.80 20.36
C MET A 2 -2.74 -3.82 20.64
N SER A 3 -2.75 -4.95 19.93
CA SER A 3 -1.66 -5.93 20.02
C SER A 3 -0.39 -5.41 19.33
N PHE A 4 -0.54 -4.68 18.22
CA PHE A 4 0.55 -3.96 17.56
C PHE A 4 0.86 -2.65 18.29
N ARG A 5 1.83 -2.67 19.21
CA ARG A 5 2.37 -1.47 19.83
C ARG A 5 3.38 -0.80 18.88
N LYS A 6 2.89 0.00 17.93
CA LYS A 6 3.72 0.84 17.07
C LYS A 6 3.58 2.31 17.48
N LEU A 7 4.68 3.06 17.36
CA LEU A 7 4.66 4.51 17.59
C LEU A 7 3.80 5.16 16.51
N TYR A 8 2.94 6.09 16.91
CA TYR A 8 2.13 6.91 16.02
C TYR A 8 2.74 8.30 15.96
N TYR A 9 2.90 8.86 14.76
CA TYR A 9 3.67 10.09 14.60
C TYR A 9 3.06 11.31 15.29
N LYS A 10 1.75 11.37 15.52
CA LYS A 10 1.14 12.47 16.31
C LYS A 10 1.41 12.37 17.82
N ASN A 11 1.98 11.26 18.28
CA ASN A 11 2.32 11.02 19.69
C ASN A 11 3.83 11.18 19.95
N VAL A 12 4.58 11.78 19.04
CA VAL A 12 6.02 12.02 19.17
C VAL A 12 6.35 13.48 18.92
N ASP A 13 7.45 13.97 19.48
CA ASP A 13 7.90 15.35 19.26
C ASP A 13 8.67 15.44 17.93
N LEU A 14 8.12 16.21 17.00
CA LEU A 14 8.67 16.42 15.65
C LEU A 14 9.17 17.85 15.45
N LYS A 15 9.15 18.70 16.50
CA LYS A 15 9.57 20.10 16.40
C LYS A 15 11.03 20.20 15.95
N GLY A 16 11.27 20.99 14.90
CA GLY A 16 12.58 21.20 14.31
C GLY A 16 13.21 19.97 13.62
N GLN A 17 12.47 18.85 13.49
CA GLN A 17 12.99 17.64 12.85
C GLN A 17 12.88 17.72 11.32
N THR A 18 13.85 17.13 10.63
CA THR A 18 13.69 16.78 9.21
C THR A 18 13.12 15.37 9.14
N VAL A 19 11.90 15.24 8.64
CA VAL A 19 11.14 13.98 8.65
C VAL A 19 11.18 13.36 7.26
N VAL A 20 11.76 12.17 7.17
CA VAL A 20 11.66 11.34 5.95
C VAL A 20 10.37 10.52 6.03
N VAL A 21 9.51 10.64 5.04
CA VAL A 21 8.19 9.99 5.01
C VAL A 21 8.11 9.05 3.81
N ARG A 22 7.97 7.74 4.08
CA ARG A 22 7.64 6.76 3.05
C ARG A 22 6.14 6.79 2.80
N VAL A 23 5.75 7.10 1.58
CA VAL A 23 4.35 7.24 1.16
C VAL A 23 4.05 6.34 -0.03
N ASP A 24 2.79 6.01 -0.26
CA ASP A 24 2.37 5.21 -1.39
C ASP A 24 1.74 6.09 -2.48
N PHE A 25 2.58 6.64 -3.36
CA PHE A 25 2.15 7.38 -4.55
C PHE A 25 2.15 6.54 -5.83
N ASN A 26 1.94 5.22 -5.71
CA ASN A 26 1.80 4.36 -6.88
C ASN A 26 0.40 4.54 -7.50
N VAL A 27 0.21 5.65 -8.21
CA VAL A 27 -1.05 6.06 -8.84
C VAL A 27 -1.14 5.58 -10.29
N PRO A 28 -2.34 5.29 -10.81
CA PRO A 28 -2.50 5.02 -12.23
C PRO A 28 -2.23 6.29 -13.04
N LEU A 29 -1.51 6.11 -14.15
CA LEU A 29 -1.29 7.15 -15.15
C LEU A 29 -2.06 6.82 -16.42
N THR A 30 -2.56 7.86 -17.05
CA THR A 30 -3.07 7.87 -18.43
C THR A 30 -1.93 7.63 -19.44
N PRO A 31 -2.24 7.27 -20.71
CA PRO A 31 -1.21 7.09 -21.75
C PRO A 31 -0.35 8.33 -22.01
N ASP A 32 -0.83 9.54 -21.72
CA ASP A 32 -0.09 10.80 -21.79
C ASP A 32 0.62 11.18 -20.47
N LEU A 33 0.80 10.20 -19.58
CA LEU A 33 1.53 10.30 -18.30
C LEU A 33 0.94 11.31 -17.31
N LYS A 34 -0.36 11.61 -17.42
CA LYS A 34 -1.11 12.37 -16.41
C LYS A 34 -1.72 11.42 -15.38
N ILE A 35 -1.90 11.90 -14.16
CA ILE A 35 -2.57 11.13 -13.10
C ILE A 35 -4.03 10.93 -13.47
N ASP A 36 -4.44 9.67 -13.50
CA ASP A 36 -5.82 9.25 -13.74
C ASP A 36 -6.65 9.28 -12.45
N ASP A 37 -6.09 8.72 -11.37
CA ASP A 37 -6.68 8.75 -10.02
C ASP A 37 -5.65 9.21 -8.97
N ASN A 38 -5.92 10.34 -8.31
CA ASN A 38 -5.08 10.92 -7.27
C ASN A 38 -5.47 10.52 -5.84
N ALA A 39 -6.38 9.55 -5.64
CA ALA A 39 -6.87 9.14 -4.33
C ALA A 39 -5.74 8.76 -3.35
N ARG A 40 -4.68 8.11 -3.84
CA ARG A 40 -3.50 7.77 -3.02
C ARG A 40 -2.74 8.99 -2.53
N ILE A 41 -2.60 10.02 -3.37
CA ILE A 41 -1.95 11.29 -3.00
C ILE A 41 -2.79 11.99 -1.94
N ARG A 42 -4.12 12.09 -2.17
CA ARG A 42 -5.06 12.72 -1.24
C ARG A 42 -5.06 12.07 0.14
N LYS A 43 -4.94 10.73 0.23
CA LYS A 43 -4.89 10.00 1.51
C LYS A 43 -3.71 10.37 2.39
N VAL A 44 -2.62 10.87 1.82
CA VAL A 44 -1.38 11.24 2.52
C VAL A 44 -1.37 12.72 2.94
N LEU A 45 -2.23 13.55 2.34
CA LEU A 45 -2.32 14.99 2.68
C LEU A 45 -2.50 15.26 4.17
N PRO A 46 -3.35 14.53 4.94
CA PRO A 46 -3.47 14.76 6.38
C PRO A 46 -2.14 14.58 7.13
N THR A 47 -1.32 13.61 6.73
CA THR A 47 0.02 13.39 7.29
C THR A 47 0.92 14.59 6.98
N ILE A 48 0.96 15.04 5.73
CA ILE A 48 1.79 16.17 5.28
C ILE A 48 1.36 17.47 5.96
N GLU A 49 0.07 17.79 5.97
CA GLU A 49 -0.47 19.01 6.56
C GLU A 49 -0.22 19.08 8.07
N HIS A 50 -0.35 17.96 8.78
CA HIS A 50 0.02 17.90 10.19
C HIS A 50 1.51 18.21 10.38
N LEU A 51 2.40 17.58 9.60
CA LEU A 51 3.85 17.83 9.68
C LEU A 51 4.20 19.29 9.37
N LEU A 52 3.53 19.91 8.38
CA LEU A 52 3.69 21.32 8.05
C LEU A 52 3.22 22.26 9.17
N SER A 53 2.29 21.82 10.02
CA SER A 53 1.82 22.60 11.17
C SER A 53 2.74 22.53 12.39
N VAL A 54 3.71 21.61 12.39
CA VAL A 54 4.68 21.46 13.48
C VAL A 54 5.87 22.41 13.24
N ASP A 55 6.15 23.26 14.21
CA ASP A 55 7.18 24.29 14.13
C ASP A 55 8.55 23.74 13.67
N GLY A 56 9.09 24.32 12.60
CA GLY A 56 10.43 24.01 12.11
C GLY A 56 10.59 22.62 11.51
N THR A 57 9.51 21.85 11.35
CA THR A 57 9.55 20.55 10.68
C THR A 57 9.80 20.73 9.18
N LYS A 58 10.69 19.91 8.63
CA LYS A 58 10.98 19.80 7.19
C LYS A 58 10.58 18.42 6.70
N ILE A 59 10.10 18.30 5.47
CA ILE A 59 9.50 17.06 4.97
C ILE A 59 10.23 16.57 3.72
N VAL A 60 10.75 15.34 3.78
CA VAL A 60 11.30 14.61 2.63
C VAL A 60 10.41 13.41 2.35
N LEU A 61 9.64 13.46 1.27
CA LEU A 61 8.80 12.37 0.81
C LEU A 61 9.58 11.45 -0.11
N MET A 62 9.32 10.15 -0.01
CA MET A 62 9.84 9.16 -0.93
C MET A 62 8.75 8.16 -1.31
N SER A 63 8.69 7.81 -2.60
CA SER A 63 7.71 6.88 -3.13
C SER A 63 8.29 5.97 -4.21
N HIS A 64 7.46 5.05 -4.69
CA HIS A 64 7.66 4.34 -5.94
C HIS A 64 6.49 4.60 -6.89
N LEU A 65 6.71 4.35 -8.17
CA LEU A 65 5.67 4.35 -9.20
C LEU A 65 5.91 3.19 -10.18
N GLY A 66 4.89 2.37 -10.41
CA GLY A 66 4.97 1.24 -11.33
C GLY A 66 6.10 0.25 -11.00
N ARG A 67 6.68 -0.34 -12.04
CA ARG A 67 7.80 -1.29 -11.96
C ARG A 67 8.80 -1.02 -13.09
N PRO A 68 9.75 -0.10 -12.88
CA PRO A 68 10.73 0.26 -13.89
C PRO A 68 11.94 -0.70 -13.98
N ASP A 69 11.99 -1.75 -13.15
CA ASP A 69 13.04 -2.78 -13.12
C ASP A 69 14.46 -2.24 -12.88
N GLY A 70 14.60 -1.25 -11.99
CA GLY A 70 15.91 -0.67 -11.65
C GLY A 70 16.50 0.23 -12.74
N VAL A 71 15.71 0.64 -13.73
CA VAL A 71 16.14 1.50 -14.84
C VAL A 71 15.35 2.80 -14.84
N VAL A 72 16.03 3.93 -15.03
CA VAL A 72 15.36 5.22 -15.18
C VAL A 72 14.55 5.24 -16.47
N LYS A 73 13.23 5.36 -16.34
CA LYS A 73 12.26 5.47 -17.44
C LYS A 73 11.31 6.62 -17.14
N LEU A 74 11.20 7.60 -18.04
CA LEU A 74 10.43 8.82 -17.81
C LEU A 74 8.94 8.54 -17.53
N GLU A 75 8.37 7.48 -18.13
CA GLU A 75 7.00 7.03 -17.87
C GLU A 75 6.72 6.63 -16.41
N PHE A 76 7.77 6.34 -15.63
CA PHE A 76 7.69 6.00 -14.21
C PHE A 76 8.27 7.10 -13.31
N SER A 77 8.53 8.30 -13.82
CA SER A 77 8.95 9.43 -12.97
C SER A 77 7.82 9.85 -12.03
N LEU A 78 8.19 10.26 -10.82
CA LEU A 78 7.28 10.87 -9.84
C LEU A 78 7.06 12.37 -10.10
N LYS A 79 7.61 12.95 -11.18
CA LYS A 79 7.41 14.36 -11.51
C LYS A 79 5.93 14.76 -11.63
N PRO A 80 5.04 14.00 -12.31
CA PRO A 80 3.60 14.30 -12.34
C PRO A 80 2.95 14.27 -10.94
N VAL A 81 3.45 13.42 -10.05
CA VAL A 81 3.00 13.34 -8.65
C VAL A 81 3.43 14.58 -7.86
N ALA A 82 4.65 15.07 -8.07
CA ALA A 82 5.12 16.33 -7.46
C ALA A 82 4.23 17.52 -7.87
N ASP A 83 3.88 17.58 -9.16
CA ASP A 83 3.05 18.66 -9.70
C ASP A 83 1.62 18.61 -9.17
N GLU A 84 1.04 17.42 -9.05
CA GLU A 84 -0.28 17.24 -8.45
C GLU A 84 -0.28 17.52 -6.94
N LEU A 85 0.77 17.11 -6.22
CA LEU A 85 0.94 17.43 -4.81
C LEU A 85 1.03 18.96 -4.60
N GLN A 86 1.73 19.67 -5.49
CA GLN A 86 1.80 21.14 -5.45
C GLN A 86 0.42 21.78 -5.62
N LYS A 87 -0.40 21.28 -6.56
CA LYS A 87 -1.78 21.79 -6.74
C LYS A 87 -2.65 21.55 -5.50
N LEU A 88 -2.53 20.37 -4.89
CA LEU A 88 -3.34 19.99 -3.73
C LEU A 88 -2.95 20.76 -2.47
N LEU A 89 -1.64 21.02 -2.27
CA LEU A 89 -1.16 21.80 -1.13
C LEU A 89 -1.39 23.31 -1.32
N GLY A 90 -1.43 23.80 -2.56
CA GLY A 90 -1.61 25.23 -2.85
C GLY A 90 -0.56 26.09 -2.13
N ASP A 91 -1.01 27.17 -1.49
CA ASP A 91 -0.13 28.10 -0.77
C ASP A 91 0.35 27.58 0.60
N LYS A 92 -0.14 26.41 1.05
CA LYS A 92 0.26 25.84 2.35
C LYS A 92 1.72 25.39 2.36
N ALA A 93 2.23 24.96 1.20
CA ALA A 93 3.61 24.54 1.05
C ALA A 93 4.09 24.56 -0.40
N LYS A 94 5.39 24.78 -0.57
CA LYS A 94 6.07 24.63 -1.86
C LYS A 94 6.63 23.22 -1.99
N VAL A 95 6.28 22.53 -3.08
CA VAL A 95 6.81 21.21 -3.41
C VAL A 95 8.06 21.35 -4.28
N LYS A 96 9.17 20.80 -3.81
CA LYS A 96 10.42 20.61 -4.54
C LYS A 96 10.51 19.16 -5.01
N PHE A 97 11.27 18.92 -6.07
CA PHE A 97 11.47 17.60 -6.65
C PHE A 97 12.95 17.33 -6.87
N ALA A 98 13.48 16.24 -6.29
CA ALA A 98 14.86 15.81 -6.51
C ALA A 98 14.91 14.78 -7.64
N LEU A 99 15.73 15.04 -8.66
CA LEU A 99 15.85 14.19 -9.85
C LEU A 99 16.64 12.88 -9.60
N ASP A 100 17.39 12.80 -8.51
CA ASP A 100 18.21 11.63 -8.16
C ASP A 100 18.16 11.37 -6.64
N CYS A 101 17.58 10.24 -6.24
CA CYS A 101 17.45 9.83 -4.84
C CYS A 101 18.79 9.59 -4.14
N LYS A 102 19.88 9.40 -4.88
CA LYS A 102 21.23 9.24 -4.31
C LYS A 102 21.99 10.56 -4.21
N LYS A 103 21.46 11.67 -4.76
CA LYS A 103 22.15 12.97 -4.83
C LYS A 103 21.30 14.15 -4.37
N ALA A 104 20.28 13.91 -3.57
CA ALA A 104 19.38 14.93 -3.04
C ALA A 104 19.93 15.71 -1.82
N ASP A 105 21.22 15.58 -1.48
CA ASP A 105 21.80 16.19 -0.27
C ASP A 105 21.64 17.70 -0.24
N ASP A 106 21.89 18.36 -1.37
CA ASP A 106 21.81 19.81 -1.47
C ASP A 106 20.35 20.28 -1.52
N ASP A 107 19.44 19.51 -2.13
CA ASP A 107 18.00 19.76 -2.10
C ASP A 107 17.45 19.69 -0.67
N VAL A 108 17.88 18.69 0.11
CA VAL A 108 17.50 18.53 1.53
C VAL A 108 18.08 19.65 2.39
N LYS A 109 19.35 20.04 2.20
CA LYS A 109 19.96 21.17 2.92
C LYS A 109 19.25 22.49 2.62
N ALA A 110 18.86 22.70 1.35
CA ALA A 110 18.16 23.90 0.91
C ALA A 110 16.67 23.90 1.26
N LEU A 111 16.16 22.86 1.92
CA LEU A 111 14.75 22.75 2.29
C LEU A 111 14.43 23.75 3.42
N GLY A 112 13.52 24.68 3.14
CA GLY A 112 13.02 25.68 4.07
C GLY A 112 11.84 25.19 4.91
N VAL A 113 11.32 26.10 5.73
CA VAL A 113 10.04 25.90 6.43
C VAL A 113 8.90 25.99 5.40
N HIS A 114 7.85 25.20 5.56
CA HIS A 114 6.73 25.09 4.60
C HIS A 114 7.17 24.63 3.19
N GLU A 115 8.26 23.88 3.09
CA GLU A 115 8.65 23.22 1.86
C GLU A 115 8.66 21.69 2.03
N VAL A 116 8.27 21.00 0.97
CA VAL A 116 8.21 19.55 0.90
C VAL A 116 9.09 19.10 -0.25
N LEU A 117 10.08 18.24 0.00
CA LEU A 117 10.89 17.63 -1.05
C LEU A 117 10.31 16.26 -1.40
N LEU A 118 9.97 16.00 -2.66
CA LEU A 118 9.70 14.66 -3.16
C LEU A 118 10.93 14.13 -3.90
N LEU A 119 11.45 12.99 -3.44
CA LEU A 119 12.48 12.24 -4.16
C LEU A 119 11.88 11.56 -5.40
N GLU A 120 12.70 11.34 -6.41
CA GLU A 120 12.36 10.54 -7.59
C GLU A 120 12.02 9.08 -7.21
N ASN A 121 11.53 8.32 -8.19
CA ASN A 121 11.08 6.94 -8.03
C ASN A 121 12.18 6.04 -7.45
N LEU A 122 11.94 5.51 -6.25
CA LEU A 122 12.86 4.61 -5.55
C LEU A 122 13.18 3.34 -6.35
N LEU A 123 12.26 2.87 -7.21
CA LEU A 123 12.48 1.67 -8.01
C LEU A 123 13.36 1.90 -9.25
N PHE A 124 13.82 3.13 -9.50
CA PHE A 124 14.94 3.36 -10.44
C PHE A 124 16.27 2.84 -9.91
N TYR A 125 16.33 2.45 -8.64
CA TYR A 125 17.52 1.89 -8.02
C TYR A 125 17.22 0.44 -7.64
N PRO A 126 17.90 -0.57 -8.22
CA PRO A 126 17.69 -1.97 -7.83
C PRO A 126 18.00 -2.21 -6.35
N ASP A 127 18.83 -1.33 -5.76
CA ASP A 127 19.14 -1.26 -4.34
C ASP A 127 17.89 -1.18 -3.43
N GLU A 128 16.78 -0.61 -3.91
CA GLU A 128 15.52 -0.53 -3.18
C GLU A 128 14.95 -1.92 -2.91
N GLU A 129 14.81 -2.75 -3.95
CA GLU A 129 14.24 -4.10 -3.84
C GLU A 129 15.22 -5.08 -3.20
N MET A 130 16.53 -4.88 -3.42
CA MET A 130 17.59 -5.65 -2.76
C MET A 130 17.78 -5.30 -1.28
N ASN A 131 17.10 -4.26 -0.79
CA ASN A 131 17.26 -3.74 0.56
C ASN A 131 18.72 -3.41 0.90
N ALA A 132 19.42 -2.77 -0.05
CA ALA A 132 20.85 -2.54 0.07
C ALA A 132 21.14 -1.59 1.26
N PRO A 133 22.01 -2.00 2.21
CA PRO A 133 22.29 -1.19 3.40
C PRO A 133 22.80 0.22 3.09
N GLU A 134 23.60 0.39 2.05
CA GLU A 134 24.14 1.69 1.63
C GLU A 134 23.06 2.62 1.11
N PHE A 135 22.08 2.10 0.37
CA PHE A 135 20.95 2.89 -0.13
C PHE A 135 20.00 3.26 1.00
N ALA A 136 19.71 2.33 1.93
CA ALA A 136 18.96 2.64 3.14
C ALA A 136 19.65 3.70 4.02
N ALA A 137 20.98 3.61 4.20
CA ALA A 137 21.77 4.62 4.90
C ALA A 137 21.70 5.97 4.20
N LYS A 138 21.75 5.97 2.86
CA LYS A 138 21.63 7.18 2.05
C LYS A 138 20.28 7.86 2.23
N LEU A 139 19.18 7.12 2.11
CA LEU A 139 17.84 7.65 2.36
C LEU A 139 17.68 8.15 3.80
N ALA A 140 18.24 7.42 4.79
CA ALA A 140 18.22 7.83 6.18
C ALA A 140 18.96 9.15 6.43
N SER A 141 20.04 9.42 5.69
CA SER A 141 20.82 10.65 5.83
C SER A 141 20.02 11.93 5.52
N TYR A 142 18.87 11.80 4.85
CA TYR A 142 17.99 12.92 4.51
C TYR A 142 17.07 13.39 5.63
N GLY A 143 17.12 12.77 6.82
CA GLY A 143 16.38 13.30 7.97
C GLY A 143 16.82 12.75 9.31
N THR A 144 16.13 13.22 10.34
CA THR A 144 16.38 12.91 11.75
C THR A 144 15.24 12.11 12.38
N TYR A 145 14.12 11.96 11.66
CA TYR A 145 12.98 11.12 12.02
C TYR A 145 12.43 10.40 10.79
N TYR A 146 11.90 9.20 10.97
CA TYR A 146 11.28 8.42 9.90
C TYR A 146 9.80 8.14 10.18
N ILE A 147 8.97 8.34 9.16
CA ILE A 147 7.55 7.98 9.18
C ILE A 147 7.28 7.02 8.02
N ASN A 148 6.69 5.86 8.33
CA ASN A 148 6.16 4.97 7.31
C ASN A 148 4.64 5.14 7.22
N ASP A 149 4.17 5.67 6.10
CA ASP A 149 2.76 5.87 5.76
C ASP A 149 2.34 5.06 4.52
N ALA A 150 3.08 3.99 4.20
CA ALA A 150 2.89 3.17 3.01
C ALA A 150 2.63 1.70 3.36
N LEU A 151 1.41 1.36 3.79
CA LEU A 151 1.03 -0.04 4.06
C LEU A 151 1.18 -0.93 2.82
N GLY A 152 0.84 -0.40 1.63
CA GLY A 152 0.88 -1.13 0.37
C GLY A 152 2.24 -1.78 0.09
N THR A 153 3.34 -1.20 0.60
CA THR A 153 4.70 -1.73 0.45
C THR A 153 5.25 -2.40 1.71
N ALA A 154 4.55 -2.35 2.85
CA ALA A 154 5.06 -2.87 4.13
C ALA A 154 5.23 -4.40 4.19
N HIS A 155 4.62 -5.14 3.24
CA HIS A 155 4.79 -6.58 3.12
C HIS A 155 6.13 -6.99 2.46
N ARG A 156 6.92 -6.02 1.98
CA ARG A 156 8.21 -6.25 1.34
C ARG A 156 9.33 -5.66 2.21
N ALA A 157 10.44 -6.37 2.30
CA ALA A 157 11.63 -5.87 2.97
C ALA A 157 12.46 -5.03 1.99
N HIS A 158 12.05 -3.79 1.72
CA HIS A 158 12.80 -2.88 0.85
C HIS A 158 13.67 -1.90 1.67
N ALA A 159 14.63 -1.25 1.01
CA ALA A 159 15.50 -0.25 1.64
C ALA A 159 14.70 0.90 2.25
N SER A 160 13.73 1.45 1.54
CA SER A 160 12.89 2.57 2.01
C SER A 160 11.81 2.20 3.04
N THR A 161 11.64 0.92 3.37
CA THR A 161 10.59 0.46 4.31
C THR A 161 11.19 -0.25 5.52
N GLU A 162 11.98 -1.30 5.32
CA GLU A 162 12.63 -2.10 6.36
C GLU A 162 14.04 -1.58 6.64
N GLY A 163 14.89 -1.48 5.61
CA GLY A 163 16.32 -1.17 5.78
C GLY A 163 16.55 0.17 6.47
N ILE A 164 15.82 1.20 6.05
CA ILE A 164 15.93 2.56 6.58
C ILE A 164 15.68 2.62 8.08
N THR A 165 14.80 1.75 8.62
CA THR A 165 14.43 1.78 10.04
C THR A 165 15.61 1.49 10.98
N LYS A 166 16.63 0.77 10.50
CA LYS A 166 17.85 0.43 11.25
C LYS A 166 18.68 1.67 11.61
N PHE A 167 18.48 2.77 10.88
CA PHE A 167 19.16 4.04 11.10
C PHE A 167 18.35 5.00 12.01
N PHE A 168 17.12 4.65 12.36
CA PHE A 168 16.22 5.46 13.18
C PHE A 168 15.82 4.75 14.48
N ALA A 169 16.82 4.36 15.29
CA ALA A 169 16.60 3.72 16.58
C ALA A 169 15.72 4.60 17.51
N GLY A 170 14.50 4.15 17.79
CA GLY A 170 13.52 4.90 18.59
C GLY A 170 12.93 6.15 17.93
N LYS A 171 13.29 6.45 16.67
CA LYS A 171 12.87 7.63 15.91
C LYS A 171 12.13 7.26 14.63
N SER A 172 11.33 6.20 14.70
CA SER A 172 10.47 5.75 13.60
C SER A 172 9.03 5.57 14.07
N ALA A 173 8.07 6.02 13.27
CA ALA A 173 6.65 5.96 13.58
C ALA A 173 5.79 5.59 12.36
N CYS A 174 4.57 5.15 12.62
CA CYS A 174 3.53 4.99 11.61
C CYS A 174 2.87 6.35 11.32
N GLY A 175 2.64 6.63 10.03
CA GLY A 175 1.76 7.72 9.57
C GLY A 175 0.28 7.39 9.75
N ASP A 176 -0.61 8.28 9.31
CA ASP A 176 -2.07 8.11 9.47
C ASP A 176 -2.61 6.85 8.76
N LEU A 177 -2.22 6.61 7.51
CA LEU A 177 -2.67 5.46 6.71
C LEU A 177 -2.16 4.15 7.32
N MET A 178 -0.85 4.08 7.60
CA MET A 178 -0.25 2.89 8.20
C MET A 178 -0.88 2.58 9.57
N TYR A 179 -1.09 3.60 10.41
CA TYR A 179 -1.64 3.41 11.74
C TYR A 179 -3.10 2.94 11.71
N LEU A 180 -3.92 3.54 10.86
CA LEU A 180 -5.32 3.16 10.68
C LEU A 180 -5.46 1.72 10.17
N GLU A 181 -4.62 1.33 9.21
CA GLU A 181 -4.62 -0.02 8.65
C GLU A 181 -4.18 -1.06 9.70
N LEU A 182 -3.15 -0.75 10.50
CA LEU A 182 -2.76 -1.59 11.63
C LEU A 182 -3.88 -1.73 12.66
N GLN A 183 -4.65 -0.66 12.93
CA GLN A 183 -5.82 -0.71 13.81
C GLN A 183 -6.89 -1.67 13.29
N TYR A 184 -7.21 -1.61 11.99
CA TYR A 184 -8.19 -2.51 11.39
C TYR A 184 -7.70 -3.96 11.37
N LEU A 185 -6.43 -4.20 11.04
CA LEU A 185 -5.84 -5.53 11.06
C LEU A 185 -5.80 -6.11 12.48
N ASP A 186 -5.44 -5.29 13.48
CA ASP A 186 -5.47 -5.67 14.90
C ASP A 186 -6.89 -6.06 15.34
N TYR A 187 -7.87 -5.25 14.95
CA TYR A 187 -9.27 -5.49 15.26
C TYR A 187 -9.77 -6.81 14.66
N ILE A 188 -9.46 -7.06 13.38
CA ILE A 188 -9.80 -8.31 12.69
C ILE A 188 -9.10 -9.51 13.36
N TYR A 189 -7.86 -9.33 13.82
CA TYR A 189 -7.05 -10.41 14.39
C TYR A 189 -7.41 -10.76 15.83
N THR A 190 -7.73 -9.76 16.67
CA THR A 190 -7.85 -9.94 18.12
C THR A 190 -9.27 -10.31 18.55
N ASN A 191 -10.25 -9.43 18.36
CA ASN A 191 -11.63 -9.67 18.76
C ASN A 191 -12.60 -8.78 17.95
N PRO A 192 -12.92 -9.15 16.70
CA PRO A 192 -13.88 -8.39 15.91
C PRO A 192 -15.28 -8.50 16.53
N LYS A 193 -16.07 -7.42 16.47
CA LYS A 193 -17.50 -7.49 16.81
C LYS A 193 -18.18 -8.50 15.90
N ARG A 194 -19.01 -9.35 16.50
CA ARG A 194 -19.75 -10.41 15.81
C ARG A 194 -21.23 -10.01 15.62
N PRO A 195 -21.88 -10.41 14.50
CA PRO A 195 -21.34 -11.27 13.44
C PRO A 195 -20.27 -10.57 12.57
N PHE A 196 -19.13 -11.22 12.40
CA PHE A 196 -18.01 -10.78 11.56
C PHE A 196 -18.04 -11.55 10.25
N VAL A 197 -18.34 -10.85 9.16
CA VAL A 197 -18.51 -11.44 7.83
C VAL A 197 -17.32 -11.06 6.96
N GLY A 198 -16.67 -12.06 6.36
CA GLY A 198 -15.66 -11.87 5.33
C GLY A 198 -16.30 -11.91 3.95
N ILE A 199 -15.88 -11.00 3.05
CA ILE A 199 -16.26 -11.02 1.64
C ILE A 199 -14.97 -11.13 0.83
N LEU A 200 -14.85 -12.17 0.03
CA LEU A 200 -13.72 -12.36 -0.88
C LEU A 200 -14.25 -12.43 -2.31
N GLY A 201 -13.56 -11.75 -3.21
CA GLY A 201 -13.79 -11.82 -4.66
C GLY A 201 -12.48 -12.03 -5.42
N GLY A 202 -12.51 -11.76 -6.72
CA GLY A 202 -11.36 -11.92 -7.61
C GLY A 202 -11.56 -13.02 -8.65
N ALA A 203 -10.71 -13.03 -9.66
CA ALA A 203 -10.81 -13.96 -10.78
C ALA A 203 -10.25 -15.35 -10.44
N MET A 204 -9.16 -15.41 -9.67
CA MET A 204 -8.37 -16.62 -9.46
C MET A 204 -8.37 -17.09 -8.00
N LEU A 205 -8.71 -18.36 -7.79
CA LEU A 205 -8.71 -18.99 -6.47
C LEU A 205 -7.29 -19.26 -5.96
N SER A 206 -6.37 -19.67 -6.83
CA SER A 206 -4.94 -19.88 -6.53
C SER A 206 -4.32 -18.77 -5.70
N ASP A 207 -4.63 -17.52 -6.05
CA ASP A 207 -4.04 -16.32 -5.45
C ASP A 207 -4.59 -16.08 -4.03
N ASN A 208 -5.72 -16.70 -3.70
CA ASN A 208 -6.50 -16.44 -2.49
C ASN A 208 -6.64 -17.65 -1.57
N LEU A 209 -6.02 -18.80 -1.87
CA LEU A 209 -6.13 -20.03 -1.07
C LEU A 209 -5.78 -19.82 0.41
N ASN A 210 -4.66 -19.14 0.67
CA ASN A 210 -4.20 -18.84 2.02
C ASN A 210 -5.14 -17.87 2.74
N VAL A 211 -5.70 -16.91 2.01
CA VAL A 211 -6.66 -15.95 2.56
C VAL A 211 -7.94 -16.67 2.97
N VAL A 212 -8.51 -17.51 2.10
CA VAL A 212 -9.70 -18.33 2.40
C VAL A 212 -9.45 -19.21 3.62
N THR A 213 -8.33 -19.95 3.63
CA THR A 213 -7.97 -20.90 4.71
C THR A 213 -7.88 -20.23 6.08
N ASN A 214 -7.31 -19.03 6.13
CA ASN A 214 -7.12 -18.30 7.37
C ASN A 214 -8.38 -17.52 7.78
N LEU A 215 -9.08 -16.92 6.82
CA LEU A 215 -10.21 -16.06 7.08
C LEU A 215 -11.45 -16.86 7.53
N VAL A 216 -11.73 -18.00 6.88
CA VAL A 216 -12.90 -18.86 7.21
C VAL A 216 -12.88 -19.34 8.68
N LYS A 217 -11.68 -19.50 9.25
CA LYS A 217 -11.49 -19.86 10.66
C LYS A 217 -11.85 -18.73 11.63
N LYS A 218 -11.77 -17.48 11.19
CA LYS A 218 -11.98 -16.28 12.03
C LYS A 218 -13.37 -15.67 11.91
N VAL A 219 -13.95 -15.71 10.71
CA VAL A 219 -15.27 -15.11 10.41
C VAL A 219 -16.41 -16.04 10.85
N ASP A 220 -17.59 -15.44 11.07
CA ASP A 220 -18.85 -16.14 11.28
C ASP A 220 -19.44 -16.64 9.95
N LYS A 221 -19.30 -15.83 8.88
CA LYS A 221 -19.67 -16.16 7.51
C LYS A 221 -18.58 -15.69 6.55
N LEU A 222 -18.35 -16.46 5.49
CA LEU A 222 -17.43 -16.12 4.40
C LEU A 222 -18.20 -16.14 3.08
N ILE A 223 -18.41 -14.97 2.50
CA ILE A 223 -19.03 -14.82 1.18
C ILE A 223 -17.90 -14.87 0.14
N ILE A 224 -18.00 -15.79 -0.81
CA ILE A 224 -17.03 -15.95 -1.91
C ILE A 224 -17.74 -15.60 -3.21
N GLY A 225 -17.38 -14.47 -3.82
CA GLY A 225 -17.89 -14.01 -5.12
C GLY A 225 -16.82 -14.00 -6.21
N GLY A 226 -17.12 -13.33 -7.33
CA GLY A 226 -16.22 -13.22 -8.47
C GLY A 226 -15.92 -14.56 -9.16
N GLY A 227 -14.94 -14.55 -10.06
CA GLY A 227 -14.54 -15.73 -10.85
C GLY A 227 -14.14 -16.92 -10.00
N MET A 228 -13.50 -16.69 -8.85
CA MET A 228 -13.07 -17.79 -7.97
C MET A 228 -14.24 -18.61 -7.39
N SER A 229 -15.44 -18.03 -7.29
CA SER A 229 -16.62 -18.75 -6.81
C SER A 229 -17.03 -19.90 -7.74
N PHE A 230 -16.73 -19.82 -9.03
CA PHE A 230 -17.04 -20.87 -10.00
C PHE A 230 -16.27 -22.16 -9.73
N THR A 231 -15.04 -22.08 -9.21
CA THR A 231 -14.28 -23.28 -8.83
C THR A 231 -14.92 -24.00 -7.64
N PHE A 232 -15.51 -23.26 -6.69
CA PHE A 232 -16.29 -23.84 -5.59
C PHE A 232 -17.61 -24.46 -6.07
N LEU A 233 -18.34 -23.76 -6.95
CA LEU A 233 -19.61 -24.26 -7.51
C LEU A 233 -19.39 -25.51 -8.36
N TRP A 234 -18.35 -25.51 -9.21
CA TRP A 234 -17.97 -26.66 -10.01
C TRP A 234 -17.59 -27.87 -9.15
N SER A 235 -16.85 -27.66 -8.04
CA SER A 235 -16.55 -28.71 -7.04
C SER A 235 -17.81 -29.29 -6.39
N LYS A 236 -18.90 -28.51 -6.28
CA LYS A 236 -20.22 -29.00 -5.84
C LYS A 236 -21.01 -29.75 -6.92
N GLY A 237 -20.43 -29.95 -8.11
CA GLY A 237 -21.09 -30.56 -9.26
C GLY A 237 -22.09 -29.64 -9.97
N ILE A 238 -22.05 -28.32 -9.71
CA ILE A 238 -22.90 -27.34 -10.39
C ILE A 238 -22.25 -26.99 -11.74
N GLY A 239 -23.03 -27.03 -12.81
CA GLY A 239 -22.58 -26.61 -14.15
C GLY A 239 -22.31 -25.11 -14.18
N VAL A 240 -21.10 -24.71 -14.59
CA VAL A 240 -20.66 -23.30 -14.63
C VAL A 240 -20.37 -22.77 -16.05
N GLY A 241 -20.74 -23.53 -17.09
CA GLY A 241 -20.53 -23.13 -18.49
C GLY A 241 -19.05 -22.90 -18.83
N GLU A 242 -18.74 -21.79 -19.50
CA GLU A 242 -17.38 -21.38 -19.89
C GLU A 242 -16.64 -20.57 -18.82
N ALA A 243 -17.17 -20.52 -17.59
CA ALA A 243 -16.51 -19.80 -16.51
C ALA A 243 -15.12 -20.38 -16.19
N MET A 244 -14.19 -19.53 -15.76
CA MET A 244 -12.84 -19.94 -15.40
C MET A 244 -12.84 -20.83 -14.15
N VAL A 245 -12.49 -22.11 -14.32
CA VAL A 245 -12.40 -23.11 -13.24
C VAL A 245 -10.97 -23.56 -13.06
N GLN A 246 -10.48 -23.54 -11.82
CA GLN A 246 -9.16 -24.07 -11.47
C GLN A 246 -9.27 -25.51 -10.97
N VAL A 247 -9.29 -26.46 -11.90
CA VAL A 247 -9.49 -27.90 -11.62
C VAL A 247 -8.47 -28.44 -10.61
N ASN A 248 -7.23 -27.95 -10.64
CA ASN A 248 -6.19 -28.34 -9.69
C ASN A 248 -6.49 -27.94 -8.23
N GLN A 249 -7.46 -27.04 -7.99
CA GLN A 249 -7.90 -26.61 -6.66
C GLN A 249 -9.16 -27.35 -6.17
N GLN A 250 -9.67 -28.33 -6.91
CA GLN A 250 -10.88 -29.07 -6.52
C GLN A 250 -10.80 -29.67 -5.12
N LYS A 251 -9.68 -30.35 -4.80
CA LYS A 251 -9.47 -30.97 -3.48
C LYS A 251 -9.55 -29.95 -2.35
N PHE A 252 -9.08 -28.73 -2.59
CA PHE A 252 -9.16 -27.64 -1.63
C PHE A 252 -10.62 -27.20 -1.42
N CYS A 253 -11.36 -26.97 -2.51
CA CYS A 253 -12.78 -26.61 -2.45
C CYS A 253 -13.60 -27.67 -1.70
N ASP A 254 -13.41 -28.95 -2.04
CA ASP A 254 -14.11 -30.08 -1.41
C ASP A 254 -13.87 -30.10 0.10
N ALA A 255 -12.60 -29.95 0.51
CA ALA A 255 -12.22 -29.92 1.92
C ALA A 255 -12.82 -28.70 2.65
N ALA A 256 -12.70 -27.51 2.06
CA ALA A 256 -13.21 -26.27 2.65
C ALA A 256 -14.74 -26.27 2.77
N LEU A 257 -15.46 -26.76 1.76
CA LEU A 257 -16.92 -26.87 1.79
C LEU A 257 -17.40 -27.96 2.75
N LYS A 258 -16.62 -29.03 2.94
CA LYS A 258 -16.93 -30.07 3.93
C LYS A 258 -16.72 -29.55 5.36
N GLU A 259 -15.60 -28.89 5.62
CA GLU A 259 -15.24 -28.42 6.96
C GLU A 259 -16.03 -27.17 7.39
N PHE A 260 -16.27 -26.25 6.46
CA PHE A 260 -16.85 -24.94 6.75
C PHE A 260 -18.18 -24.68 6.03
N ARG A 261 -18.96 -25.74 5.78
CA ARG A 261 -20.23 -25.71 5.05
C ARG A 261 -21.17 -24.59 5.51
N ASP A 262 -21.32 -24.44 6.83
CA ASP A 262 -22.27 -23.48 7.41
C ASP A 262 -21.73 -22.04 7.42
N LYS A 263 -20.44 -21.85 7.11
CA LYS A 263 -19.80 -20.53 7.04
C LYS A 263 -19.70 -20.01 5.62
N ILE A 264 -19.36 -20.88 4.67
CA ILE A 264 -19.11 -20.49 3.28
C ILE A 264 -20.45 -20.25 2.56
N ILE A 265 -20.62 -19.04 2.05
CA ILE A 265 -21.76 -18.62 1.23
C ILE A 265 -21.24 -18.38 -0.18
N LEU A 266 -21.88 -19.04 -1.15
CA LEU A 266 -21.59 -18.89 -2.58
C LEU A 266 -22.75 -18.14 -3.26
N PRO A 267 -22.52 -17.52 -4.44
CA PRO A 267 -23.59 -16.87 -5.19
C PRO A 267 -24.62 -17.91 -5.63
N ILE A 268 -25.88 -17.48 -5.70
CA ILE A 268 -27.02 -18.32 -6.11
C ILE A 268 -27.48 -18.00 -7.53
N ASP A 269 -27.06 -16.86 -8.06
CA ASP A 269 -27.35 -16.36 -9.40
C ASP A 269 -26.13 -15.62 -9.95
N PHE A 270 -26.14 -15.43 -11.27
CA PHE A 270 -25.05 -14.80 -12.01
C PHE A 270 -25.62 -13.98 -13.16
N PHE A 271 -24.98 -12.84 -13.44
CA PHE A 271 -25.17 -12.14 -14.70
C PHE A 271 -24.27 -12.77 -15.77
N ALA A 272 -24.87 -13.44 -16.75
CA ALA A 272 -24.17 -14.16 -17.80
C ALA A 272 -24.26 -13.40 -19.14
N VAL A 273 -23.16 -13.38 -19.88
CA VAL A 273 -23.06 -12.78 -21.22
C VAL A 273 -22.34 -13.74 -22.16
N GLU A 274 -22.65 -13.69 -23.46
CA GLU A 274 -21.98 -14.55 -24.45
C GLU A 274 -20.51 -14.18 -24.67
N LYS A 275 -20.17 -12.89 -24.50
CA LYS A 275 -18.80 -12.37 -24.66
C LYS A 275 -18.55 -11.24 -23.67
N MET A 276 -17.37 -11.25 -23.05
CA MET A 276 -16.87 -10.11 -22.30
C MET A 276 -16.16 -9.13 -23.25
N ASP A 277 -16.60 -7.88 -23.27
CA ASP A 277 -15.83 -6.81 -23.88
C ASP A 277 -14.73 -6.38 -22.89
N GLN A 278 -13.46 -6.58 -23.25
CA GLN A 278 -12.31 -6.22 -22.40
C GLN A 278 -11.99 -4.71 -22.42
N LYS A 279 -12.78 -3.89 -23.11
CA LYS A 279 -12.55 -2.44 -23.29
C LYS A 279 -13.39 -1.52 -22.37
N ALA A 280 -14.04 -2.05 -21.35
CA ALA A 280 -14.79 -1.25 -20.37
C ALA A 280 -13.98 -1.00 -19.09
#